data_AF-A0A7X0GXC1-F1
#
_entry.id   AF-A0A7X0GXC1-F1
#
_cell.length_a   1.000
_cell.length_b   1.000
_cell.length_c   1.000
_cell.angle_alpha   90.00
_cell.angle_beta   90.00
_cell.angle_gamma   90.00
#
_symmetry.space_group_name_H-M   'P 1'
#
loop_
_entity.id
_entity.type
_entity.pdbx_description
1 polymer ?
#
loop_
_entity_poly.entity_id
_entity_poly.type
_entity_poly.pdbx_seq_one_letter_code
_entity_poly.pdbx_strand_id
1 'polypeptide(L)'
;MKIPFLKLALLGLLAVAPAVPAAHAAAGDSRAPKKLMERWVAEAPGPGAGLPGWYSKAPDVHVHQPRNLAKIPVAEIDLLRRRAMVAFDALMQQPSLRDVRGTSLHADINISVVPTLDGVRLVGATFTIRAKSVIEGNTDTIQRDGRFLTPSEEGAVLSVFLNPYDMMARRQVQAEGVERKSLQVRTGSAFGLYVADTLPDYDPDAEYAWGPRPLALQLQHDRSWYQPGAAGVHPLLVHLSSYSHENDDLRSDRLNPERPAARLAAAMFMTDWEEVQRRMREVR
;
A
#
# COMPACT_ATOMS: atom_id res chain seq x y z
N MET A 1 63.51 15.88 -12.19
CA MET A 1 63.18 16.32 -10.81
C MET A 1 62.22 17.49 -10.91
N LYS A 2 61.04 17.59 -10.29
CA LYS A 2 60.23 16.69 -9.44
C LYS A 2 58.77 17.14 -9.65
N ILE A 3 57.87 16.17 -9.79
CA ILE A 3 56.41 16.32 -9.76
C ILE A 3 56.02 16.71 -8.32
N PRO A 4 55.22 17.77 -8.07
CA PRO A 4 54.72 18.02 -6.73
C PRO A 4 53.53 17.10 -6.45
N PHE A 5 53.79 16.15 -5.57
CA PHE A 5 52.81 15.39 -4.81
C PHE A 5 51.89 16.35 -4.04
N LEU A 6 50.62 16.45 -4.42
CA LEU A 6 49.52 16.59 -3.47
C LEU A 6 48.17 16.18 -4.12
N LYS A 7 48.10 14.90 -4.53
CA LYS A 7 46.86 14.15 -4.39
C LYS A 7 46.73 13.84 -2.91
N LEU A 8 45.68 14.30 -2.24
CA LEU A 8 44.88 13.50 -1.31
C LEU A 8 43.77 14.40 -0.74
N ALA A 9 42.58 13.82 -0.59
CA ALA A 9 41.44 14.34 0.17
C ALA A 9 40.63 15.50 -0.45
N LEU A 10 40.09 15.28 -1.66
CA LEU A 10 38.79 15.87 -2.03
C LEU A 10 37.78 14.75 -2.38
N LEU A 11 37.74 13.73 -1.53
CA LEU A 11 36.62 12.78 -1.41
C LEU A 11 35.67 13.35 -0.34
N GLY A 12 35.01 14.46 -0.70
CA GLY A 12 34.06 15.15 0.16
C GLY A 12 32.65 14.62 -0.08
N LEU A 13 32.17 13.81 0.87
CA LEU A 13 30.75 13.56 1.17
C LEU A 13 29.88 13.00 0.03
N LEU A 14 30.12 11.74 -0.32
CA LEU A 14 28.99 10.84 -0.55
C LEU A 14 28.32 10.64 0.82
N ALA A 15 27.21 11.34 1.05
CA ALA A 15 26.31 11.01 2.14
C ALA A 15 25.78 9.60 1.88
N VAL A 16 26.48 8.60 2.42
CA VAL A 16 25.94 7.25 2.55
C VAL A 16 24.78 7.41 3.52
N ALA A 17 23.58 7.60 2.97
CA ALA A 17 22.36 7.44 3.74
C ALA A 17 22.50 6.13 4.52
N PRO A 18 22.22 6.10 5.83
CA PRO A 18 22.31 4.86 6.58
C PRO A 18 21.50 3.82 5.82
N ALA A 19 22.16 2.73 5.44
CA ALA A 19 21.50 1.58 4.87
C ALA A 19 20.61 1.02 5.98
N VAL A 20 19.40 1.57 6.09
CA VAL A 20 18.32 0.89 6.80
C VAL A 20 18.18 -0.43 6.09
N PRO A 21 18.41 -1.57 6.78
CA PRO A 21 18.26 -2.87 6.15
C PRO A 21 16.88 -2.87 5.49
N ALA A 22 16.82 -3.24 4.21
CA ALA A 22 15.55 -3.55 3.59
C ALA A 22 14.81 -4.49 4.55
N ALA A 23 13.54 -4.18 4.84
CA ALA A 23 12.70 -5.11 5.57
C ALA A 23 12.90 -6.47 4.89
N HIS A 24 13.41 -7.46 5.64
CA HIS A 24 13.64 -8.78 5.07
C HIS A 24 12.29 -9.21 4.52
N ALA A 25 12.21 -9.39 3.21
CA ALA A 25 10.99 -9.85 2.57
C ALA A 25 10.55 -11.10 3.32
N ALA A 26 9.34 -11.06 3.87
CA ALA A 26 8.82 -12.16 4.64
C ALA A 26 8.97 -13.44 3.80
N ALA A 27 9.59 -14.50 4.32
CA ALA A 27 9.97 -15.72 3.58
C ALA A 27 8.82 -16.39 2.77
N GLY A 28 8.53 -15.96 1.53
CA GLY A 28 7.58 -16.57 0.60
C GLY A 28 6.14 -16.72 1.10
N ASP A 29 5.28 -15.73 0.80
CA ASP A 29 3.83 -15.97 0.77
C ASP A 29 3.53 -16.96 -0.37
N SER A 30 2.85 -18.07 -0.08
CA SER A 30 2.59 -19.16 -1.02
C SER A 30 1.81 -18.73 -2.28
N ARG A 31 1.12 -17.59 -2.21
CA ARG A 31 0.35 -16.97 -3.30
C ARG A 31 0.98 -15.71 -3.87
N ALA A 32 2.08 -15.22 -3.29
CA ALA A 32 2.86 -14.18 -3.93
C ALA A 32 3.41 -14.70 -5.27
N PRO A 33 3.33 -13.91 -6.37
CA PRO A 33 3.86 -14.34 -7.66
C PRO A 33 5.36 -14.62 -7.57
N LYS A 34 5.77 -15.86 -7.85
CA LYS A 34 7.12 -16.35 -7.53
C LYS A 34 8.21 -15.58 -8.27
N LYS A 35 8.08 -15.42 -9.59
CA LYS A 35 9.05 -14.64 -10.40
C LYS A 35 9.14 -13.20 -9.95
N LEU A 36 8.01 -12.62 -9.53
CA LEU A 36 7.98 -11.27 -9.00
C LEU A 36 8.81 -11.17 -7.72
N MET A 37 8.60 -12.09 -6.78
CA MET A 37 9.34 -12.11 -5.52
C MET A 37 10.83 -12.37 -5.76
N GLU A 38 11.18 -13.33 -6.61
CA GLU A 38 12.59 -13.59 -6.98
C GLU A 38 13.31 -12.34 -7.50
N ARG A 39 12.63 -11.49 -8.29
CA ARG A 39 13.19 -10.24 -8.82
C ARG A 39 13.48 -9.21 -7.72
N TRP A 40 12.57 -9.04 -6.77
CA TRP A 40 12.62 -7.93 -5.80
C TRP A 40 13.25 -8.31 -4.45
N VAL A 41 13.36 -9.60 -4.15
CA VAL A 41 13.99 -10.12 -2.92
C VAL A 41 15.53 -10.14 -3.01
N ALA A 42 16.11 -10.24 -4.21
CA ALA A 42 17.55 -10.14 -4.41
C ALA A 42 18.07 -8.72 -4.07
N GLU A 43 19.36 -8.59 -3.68
CA GLU A 43 20.04 -7.31 -3.41
C GLU A 43 19.67 -6.28 -4.49
N ALA A 44 18.96 -5.23 -4.07
CA ALA A 44 18.47 -4.08 -4.84
C ALA A 44 18.56 -4.27 -6.37
N PRO A 45 17.51 -4.79 -7.04
CA PRO A 45 17.54 -4.94 -8.48
C PRO A 45 17.94 -3.62 -9.14
N GLY A 46 18.80 -3.70 -10.16
CA GLY A 46 19.23 -2.53 -10.92
C GLY A 46 18.03 -1.68 -11.37
N PRO A 47 18.23 -0.37 -11.62
CA PRO A 47 17.18 0.66 -11.58
C PRO A 47 16.04 0.55 -12.63
N GLY A 48 15.88 -0.56 -13.34
CA GLY A 48 14.86 -0.79 -14.35
C GLY A 48 15.07 0.05 -15.61
N ALA A 49 14.33 -0.26 -16.68
CA ALA A 49 14.33 0.56 -17.89
C ALA A 49 13.42 1.81 -17.75
N GLY A 50 13.69 2.85 -18.55
CA GLY A 50 12.82 4.02 -18.71
C GLY A 50 13.23 5.29 -17.96
N LEU A 51 12.42 6.33 -18.14
CA LEU A 51 12.62 7.65 -17.51
C LEU A 51 12.50 7.57 -15.98
N PRO A 52 13.26 8.36 -15.22
CA PRO A 52 13.16 8.39 -13.75
C PRO A 52 11.80 8.94 -13.35
N GLY A 53 10.96 8.09 -12.77
CA GLY A 53 9.59 8.44 -12.47
C GLY A 53 9.45 9.28 -11.21
N TRP A 54 8.53 10.23 -11.23
CA TRP A 54 8.22 11.08 -10.08
C TRP A 54 7.52 10.27 -9.00
N TYR A 55 7.77 10.60 -7.74
CA TYR A 55 7.04 10.02 -6.62
C TYR A 55 6.67 11.08 -5.58
N SER A 56 5.55 10.87 -4.90
CA SER A 56 5.12 11.73 -3.80
C SER A 56 6.08 11.62 -2.62
N LYS A 57 6.58 12.77 -2.12
CA LYS A 57 7.41 12.83 -0.91
C LYS A 57 6.59 12.67 0.37
N ALA A 58 5.32 13.06 0.30
CA ALA A 58 4.30 12.84 1.32
C ALA A 58 2.95 12.70 0.60
N PRO A 59 1.97 11.98 1.17
CA PRO A 59 0.64 11.87 0.60
C PRO A 59 -0.14 13.17 0.72
N ASP A 60 -0.93 13.48 -0.31
CA ASP A 60 -1.94 14.55 -0.22
C ASP A 60 -3.11 14.08 0.65
N VAL A 61 -3.61 14.94 1.55
CA VAL A 61 -4.67 14.57 2.50
C VAL A 61 -5.99 15.22 2.10
N HIS A 62 -7.00 14.38 1.88
CA HIS A 62 -8.34 14.78 1.49
C HIS A 62 -9.34 14.33 2.54
N VAL A 63 -10.21 15.24 2.98
CA VAL A 63 -11.23 14.95 4.00
C VAL A 63 -12.62 15.13 3.38
N HIS A 64 -13.37 14.03 3.31
CA HIS A 64 -14.71 14.00 2.71
C HIS A 64 -15.77 13.89 3.79
N GLN A 65 -16.60 14.93 3.95
CA GLN A 65 -17.66 14.97 4.96
C GLN A 65 -19.02 15.23 4.30
N PRO A 66 -20.00 14.35 4.46
CA PRO A 66 -21.37 14.64 4.03
C PRO A 66 -21.91 15.86 4.78
N ARG A 67 -22.56 16.80 4.06
CA ARG A 67 -23.08 18.06 4.63
C ARG A 67 -24.12 17.85 5.75
N ASN A 68 -24.76 16.69 5.76
CA ASN A 68 -25.83 16.31 6.68
C ASN A 68 -25.38 15.44 7.87
N LEU A 69 -24.09 15.09 7.96
CA LEU A 69 -23.55 14.28 9.05
C LEU A 69 -22.68 15.11 10.00
N ALA A 70 -22.52 14.62 11.22
CA ALA A 70 -21.61 15.22 12.18
C ALA A 70 -20.19 15.28 11.61
N LYS A 71 -19.56 16.45 11.73
CA LYS A 71 -18.18 16.69 11.28
C LYS A 71 -17.21 15.70 11.94
N ILE A 72 -16.15 15.34 11.22
CA ILE A 72 -15.07 14.56 11.79
C ILE A 72 -14.24 15.48 12.70
N PRO A 73 -14.10 15.18 14.00
CA PRO A 73 -13.21 15.93 14.89
C PRO A 73 -11.79 15.99 14.32
N VAL A 74 -11.14 17.14 14.46
CA VAL A 74 -9.78 17.37 13.97
C VAL A 74 -8.78 16.38 14.57
N ALA A 75 -8.96 15.99 15.83
CA ALA A 75 -8.14 14.99 16.49
C ALA A 75 -8.25 13.59 15.82
N GLU A 76 -9.45 13.19 15.39
CA GLU A 76 -9.65 11.92 14.67
C GLU A 76 -8.98 11.97 13.28
N ILE A 77 -9.09 13.11 12.57
CA ILE A 77 -8.43 13.34 11.27
C ILE A 77 -6.91 13.24 11.42
N ASP A 78 -6.34 13.96 12.38
CA ASP A 78 -4.88 13.99 12.58
C ASP A 78 -4.34 12.62 13.00
N LEU A 79 -5.03 11.91 13.89
CA LEU A 79 -4.66 10.55 14.29
C LEU A 79 -4.66 9.59 13.09
N LEU A 80 -5.74 9.58 12.29
CA LEU A 80 -5.83 8.73 11.10
C LEU A 80 -4.77 9.08 10.06
N ARG A 81 -4.51 10.37 9.85
CA ARG A 81 -3.42 10.83 8.96
C ARG A 81 -2.07 10.29 9.42
N ARG A 82 -1.72 10.47 10.70
CA ARG A 82 -0.43 10.01 11.25
C ARG A 82 -0.30 8.49 11.22
N ARG A 83 -1.39 7.76 11.41
CA ARG A 83 -1.43 6.30 11.25
C ARG A 83 -1.24 5.87 9.80
N ALA A 84 -1.95 6.50 8.86
CA ALA A 84 -1.77 6.23 7.43
C ALA A 84 -0.34 6.52 6.93
N MET A 85 0.34 7.53 7.49
CA MET A 85 1.75 7.80 7.20
C MET A 85 2.68 6.63 7.52
N VAL A 86 2.36 5.80 8.54
CA VAL A 86 3.15 4.60 8.85
C VAL A 86 3.14 3.60 7.69
N ALA A 87 2.00 3.40 7.01
CA ALA A 87 1.92 2.57 5.81
C ALA A 87 2.67 3.19 4.64
N PHE A 88 2.55 4.51 4.44
CA PHE A 88 3.33 5.22 3.42
C PHE A 88 4.84 5.00 3.61
N ASP A 89 5.34 5.24 4.82
CA ASP A 89 6.77 5.10 5.12
C ASP A 89 7.24 3.64 4.91
N ALA A 90 6.45 2.66 5.34
CA ALA A 90 6.78 1.25 5.16
C ALA A 90 6.80 0.81 3.69
N LEU A 91 5.86 1.31 2.87
CA LEU A 91 5.81 1.01 1.44
C LEU A 91 6.95 1.71 0.67
N MET A 92 7.23 2.98 0.97
CA MET A 92 8.30 3.72 0.29
C MET A 92 9.71 3.21 0.64
N GLN A 93 9.85 2.40 1.69
CA GLN A 93 11.08 1.68 2.01
C GLN A 93 11.28 0.42 1.16
N GLN A 94 10.25 -0.08 0.47
CA GLN A 94 10.35 -1.28 -0.33
C GLN A 94 11.20 -1.07 -1.58
N PRO A 95 12.11 -1.99 -1.93
CA PRO A 95 12.95 -1.89 -3.13
C PRO A 95 12.15 -1.68 -4.43
N SER A 96 10.96 -2.29 -4.52
CA SER A 96 10.08 -2.16 -5.70
C SER A 96 9.58 -0.73 -5.94
N LEU A 97 9.60 0.14 -4.92
CA LEU A 97 9.11 1.52 -4.96
C LEU A 97 10.20 2.61 -4.79
N ARG A 98 11.42 2.24 -4.37
CA ARG A 98 12.48 3.21 -3.98
C ARG A 98 13.16 3.95 -5.13
N ASP A 99 13.39 3.30 -6.27
CA ASP A 99 13.93 3.94 -7.49
C ASP A 99 13.11 3.54 -8.71
N VAL A 100 11.91 4.10 -8.79
CA VAL A 100 10.97 3.82 -9.87
C VAL A 100 11.41 4.49 -11.18
N ARG A 101 11.67 3.67 -12.20
CA ARG A 101 11.85 4.08 -13.60
C ARG A 101 10.74 3.50 -14.47
N GLY A 102 10.34 4.28 -15.48
CA GLY A 102 9.19 3.99 -16.34
C GLY A 102 7.84 4.06 -15.63
N THR A 103 7.81 4.40 -14.33
CA THR A 103 6.61 4.44 -13.49
C THR A 103 6.69 5.62 -12.53
N SER A 104 5.61 6.39 -12.40
CA SER A 104 5.45 7.43 -11.38
C SER A 104 4.51 6.98 -10.27
N LEU A 105 4.72 7.47 -9.04
CA LEU A 105 3.96 7.09 -7.85
C LEU A 105 3.27 8.31 -7.23
N HIS A 106 1.95 8.33 -7.22
CA HIS A 106 1.16 9.35 -6.53
C HIS A 106 0.52 8.77 -5.29
N ALA A 107 0.76 9.40 -4.14
CA ALA A 107 0.21 8.99 -2.86
C ALA A 107 -0.88 9.96 -2.37
N ASP A 108 -2.00 9.41 -1.89
CA ASP A 108 -3.11 10.16 -1.30
C ASP A 108 -3.59 9.49 0.00
N ILE A 109 -4.13 10.28 0.92
CA ILE A 109 -4.89 9.82 2.09
C ILE A 109 -6.29 10.42 2.00
N ASN A 110 -7.31 9.57 1.92
CA ASN A 110 -8.70 9.96 1.97
C ASN A 110 -9.29 9.60 3.34
N ILE A 111 -9.83 10.58 4.06
CA ILE A 111 -10.51 10.36 5.35
C ILE A 111 -11.97 10.74 5.18
N SER A 112 -12.87 9.82 5.52
CA SER A 112 -14.30 10.03 5.27
C SER A 112 -15.19 9.39 6.31
N VAL A 113 -16.38 9.97 6.49
CA VAL A 113 -17.47 9.29 7.18
C VAL A 113 -18.01 8.19 6.26
N VAL A 114 -17.99 6.95 6.75
CA VAL A 114 -18.43 5.77 6.02
C VAL A 114 -19.89 5.48 6.38
N PRO A 115 -20.81 5.43 5.40
CA PRO A 115 -22.20 5.07 5.65
C PRO A 115 -22.31 3.59 6.03
N THR A 116 -22.76 3.31 7.25
CA THR A 116 -23.01 1.95 7.75
C THR A 116 -24.48 1.57 7.61
N LEU A 117 -24.76 0.26 7.64
CA LEU A 117 -26.12 -0.29 7.52
C LEU A 117 -27.04 0.21 8.65
N ASP A 118 -26.52 0.29 9.86
CA ASP A 118 -27.29 0.67 11.05
C ASP A 118 -27.24 2.19 11.33
N GLY A 119 -26.72 2.99 10.39
CA GLY A 119 -26.61 4.45 10.53
C GLY A 119 -25.58 4.91 11.58
N VAL A 120 -24.78 3.98 12.12
CA VAL A 120 -23.72 4.29 13.07
C VAL A 120 -22.62 5.07 12.36
N ARG A 121 -22.22 6.20 12.95
CA ARG A 121 -21.09 6.99 12.46
C ARG A 121 -19.80 6.16 12.52
N LEU A 122 -19.24 5.84 11.36
CA LEU A 122 -17.93 5.24 11.22
C LEU A 122 -17.02 6.22 10.46
N VAL A 123 -15.78 6.37 10.89
CA VAL A 123 -14.74 7.06 10.14
C VAL A 123 -13.76 6.03 9.60
N GLY A 124 -13.50 6.10 8.30
CA GLY A 124 -12.48 5.31 7.62
C GLY A 124 -11.38 6.21 7.09
N ALA A 125 -10.19 5.64 6.93
CA ALA A 125 -9.13 6.26 6.17
C ALA A 125 -8.61 5.29 5.11
N THR A 126 -8.36 5.79 3.91
CA THR A 126 -7.76 5.04 2.82
C THR A 126 -6.50 5.75 2.39
N PHE A 127 -5.37 5.14 2.69
CA PHE A 127 -4.11 5.50 2.05
C PHE A 127 -4.03 4.81 0.69
N THR A 128 -3.60 5.51 -0.35
CA THR A 128 -3.51 4.97 -1.71
C THR A 128 -2.19 5.36 -2.35
N ILE A 129 -1.51 4.40 -2.99
CA ILE A 129 -0.46 4.66 -3.98
C ILE A 129 -1.00 4.30 -5.36
N ARG A 130 -1.01 5.26 -6.27
CA ARG A 130 -1.24 5.08 -7.70
C ARG A 130 0.08 5.00 -8.42
N ALA A 131 0.32 3.89 -9.10
CA ALA A 131 1.48 3.69 -9.95
C ALA A 131 1.07 3.82 -11.42
N LYS A 132 1.54 4.89 -12.08
CA LYS A 132 1.22 5.22 -13.48
C LYS A 132 2.44 5.05 -14.36
N SER A 133 2.26 4.52 -15.57
CA SER A 133 3.34 4.45 -16.54
C SER A 133 3.85 5.86 -16.91
N VAL A 134 5.14 5.96 -17.21
CA VAL A 134 5.76 7.18 -17.76
C VAL A 134 6.09 6.91 -19.23
N ILE A 135 5.46 7.67 -20.12
CA ILE A 135 5.58 7.46 -21.57
C ILE A 135 6.49 8.53 -22.18
N GLU A 136 7.68 8.13 -22.60
CA GLU A 136 8.62 9.02 -23.29
C GLU A 136 8.02 9.49 -24.63
N GLY A 137 8.13 10.79 -24.91
CA GLY A 137 7.60 11.40 -26.14
C GLY A 137 6.09 11.69 -26.15
N ASN A 138 5.33 11.29 -25.12
CA ASN A 138 3.93 11.69 -24.97
C ASN A 138 3.84 13.18 -24.60
N THR A 139 2.92 13.92 -25.23
CA THR A 139 2.71 15.36 -25.02
C THR A 139 2.31 15.72 -23.59
N ASP A 140 1.67 14.80 -22.88
CA ASP A 140 1.23 14.97 -21.50
C ASP A 140 2.32 14.62 -20.49
N THR A 141 3.44 14.04 -20.92
CA THR A 141 4.55 13.71 -20.03
C THR A 141 5.30 14.97 -19.62
N ILE A 142 5.25 15.27 -18.33
CA ILE A 142 5.87 16.45 -17.75
C ILE A 142 7.04 16.07 -16.84
N GLN A 143 8.00 16.99 -16.72
CA GLN A 143 9.09 16.89 -15.76
C GLN A 143 8.80 17.74 -14.52
N ARG A 144 8.94 17.14 -13.34
CA ARG A 144 8.79 17.77 -12.03
C ARG A 144 9.93 17.31 -11.12
N ASP A 145 10.66 18.24 -10.52
CA ASP A 145 11.81 17.96 -9.63
C ASP A 145 12.85 17.00 -10.25
N GLY A 146 13.11 17.13 -11.56
CA GLY A 146 14.05 16.27 -12.28
C GLY A 146 13.53 14.87 -12.63
N ARG A 147 12.28 14.55 -12.28
CA ARG A 147 11.62 13.26 -12.53
C ARG A 147 10.37 13.43 -13.40
N PHE A 148 9.86 12.35 -13.98
CA PHE A 148 8.80 12.39 -14.99
C PHE A 148 7.49 11.76 -14.51
N LEU A 149 6.37 12.32 -14.95
CA LEU A 149 5.05 11.71 -14.81
C LEU A 149 4.21 11.99 -16.06
N THR A 150 3.31 11.08 -16.38
CA THR A 150 2.30 11.24 -17.45
C THR A 150 0.93 11.29 -16.77
N PRO A 151 0.37 12.48 -16.47
CA PRO A 151 -0.82 12.61 -15.62
C PRO A 151 -2.07 11.93 -16.20
N SER A 152 -2.19 11.89 -17.53
CA SER A 152 -3.31 11.28 -18.26
C SER A 152 -3.34 9.76 -18.17
N GLU A 153 -2.23 9.11 -17.81
CA GLU A 153 -2.21 7.67 -17.62
C GLU A 153 -3.06 7.28 -16.40
N GLU A 154 -3.93 6.30 -16.58
CA GLU A 154 -4.46 5.50 -15.48
C GLU A 154 -3.40 4.48 -15.05
N GLY A 155 -3.52 4.00 -13.82
CA GLY A 155 -2.48 3.19 -13.22
C GLY A 155 -3.00 2.18 -12.23
N ALA A 156 -2.12 1.25 -11.87
CA ALA A 156 -2.37 0.32 -10.79
C ALA A 156 -2.50 1.07 -9.46
N VAL A 157 -3.31 0.54 -8.55
CA VAL A 157 -3.67 1.17 -7.30
C VAL A 157 -3.45 0.18 -6.16
N LEU A 158 -2.60 0.55 -5.21
CA LEU A 158 -2.47 -0.12 -3.92
C LEU A 158 -3.16 0.75 -2.87
N SER A 159 -4.18 0.21 -2.21
CA SER A 159 -4.92 0.90 -1.17
C SER A 159 -4.77 0.19 0.18
N VAL A 160 -4.56 0.95 1.23
CA VAL A 160 -4.52 0.50 2.62
C VAL A 160 -5.69 1.15 3.34
N PHE A 161 -6.71 0.34 3.62
CA PHE A 161 -7.94 0.76 4.29
C PHE A 161 -7.81 0.55 5.79
N LEU A 162 -7.90 1.62 6.56
CA LEU A 162 -8.12 1.61 8.01
C LEU A 162 -9.64 1.65 8.21
N ASN A 163 -10.20 0.62 8.86
CA ASN A 163 -11.63 0.31 8.89
C ASN A 163 -12.20 -0.03 7.50
N PRO A 164 -11.91 -1.24 6.97
CA PRO A 164 -12.33 -1.65 5.63
C PRO A 164 -13.82 -2.00 5.51
N TYR A 165 -14.68 -1.48 6.38
CA TYR A 165 -16.11 -1.77 6.42
C TYR A 165 -16.76 -1.64 5.04
N ASP A 166 -16.57 -0.52 4.35
CA ASP A 166 -17.23 -0.26 3.07
C ASP A 166 -16.86 -1.30 2.00
N MET A 167 -15.57 -1.65 1.97
CA MET A 167 -15.03 -2.69 1.10
C MET A 167 -15.61 -4.06 1.43
N MET A 168 -15.65 -4.44 2.71
CA MET A 168 -16.18 -5.74 3.14
C MET A 168 -17.71 -5.83 2.99
N ALA A 169 -18.45 -4.73 3.19
CA ALA A 169 -19.90 -4.71 3.16
C ALA A 169 -20.47 -4.69 1.75
N ARG A 170 -19.82 -3.96 0.83
CA ARG A 170 -20.39 -3.65 -0.50
C ARG A 170 -19.77 -4.45 -1.65
N ARG A 171 -18.63 -5.10 -1.43
CA ARG A 171 -17.95 -5.88 -2.47
C ARG A 171 -18.07 -7.37 -2.18
N GLN A 172 -18.01 -8.16 -3.26
CA GLN A 172 -17.88 -9.61 -3.18
C GLN A 172 -16.43 -9.96 -2.81
N VAL A 173 -16.08 -9.71 -1.56
CA VAL A 173 -14.78 -10.11 -1.00
C VAL A 173 -14.87 -11.59 -0.65
N GLN A 174 -13.89 -12.37 -1.11
CA GLN A 174 -13.80 -13.80 -0.84
C GLN A 174 -12.53 -14.06 -0.05
N ALA A 175 -12.61 -14.86 1.01
CA ALA A 175 -11.40 -15.34 1.67
C ALA A 175 -10.74 -16.39 0.79
N GLU A 176 -9.42 -16.39 0.82
CA GLU A 176 -8.61 -17.21 -0.04
C GLU A 176 -7.69 -18.13 0.78
N GLY A 177 -7.31 -17.74 1.99
CA GLY A 177 -6.48 -18.52 2.89
C GLY A 177 -5.92 -17.66 4.02
N VAL A 178 -5.36 -18.29 5.05
CA VAL A 178 -4.64 -17.58 6.13
C VAL A 178 -3.15 -17.87 6.00
N GLU A 179 -2.36 -16.81 5.97
CA GLU A 179 -0.90 -16.88 5.93
C GLU A 179 -0.32 -15.75 6.78
N ARG A 180 0.65 -16.06 7.66
CA ARG A 180 1.35 -15.06 8.49
C ARG A 180 0.44 -14.09 9.23
N LYS A 181 -0.54 -14.65 9.96
CA LYS A 181 -1.56 -13.89 10.71
C LYS A 181 -2.30 -12.84 9.86
N SER A 182 -2.30 -13.02 8.55
CA SER A 182 -3.09 -12.24 7.60
C SER A 182 -4.06 -13.18 6.90
N LEU A 183 -5.27 -12.70 6.67
CA LEU A 183 -6.25 -13.38 5.84
C LEU A 183 -6.10 -12.86 4.40
N GLN A 184 -5.69 -13.73 3.48
CA GLN A 184 -5.72 -13.42 2.06
C GLN A 184 -7.16 -13.32 1.60
N VAL A 185 -7.46 -12.26 0.85
CA VAL A 185 -8.78 -12.02 0.31
C VAL A 185 -8.71 -11.63 -1.17
N ARG A 186 -9.81 -11.82 -1.88
CA ARG A 186 -9.97 -11.45 -3.28
C ARG A 186 -11.21 -10.61 -3.49
N THR A 187 -11.10 -9.58 -4.34
CA THR A 187 -12.25 -8.81 -4.84
C THR A 187 -12.24 -8.84 -6.36
N GLY A 188 -13.04 -9.70 -6.98
CA GLY A 188 -12.94 -9.94 -8.43
C GLY A 188 -11.60 -10.56 -8.81
N SER A 189 -10.78 -9.87 -9.62
CA SER A 189 -9.39 -10.29 -9.92
C SER A 189 -8.34 -9.61 -9.01
N ALA A 190 -8.74 -8.65 -8.19
CA ALA A 190 -7.84 -7.89 -7.31
C ALA A 190 -7.41 -8.70 -6.08
N PHE A 191 -6.16 -8.48 -5.66
CA PHE A 191 -5.57 -9.11 -4.47
C PHE A 191 -5.86 -8.28 -3.23
N GLY A 192 -6.02 -8.96 -2.09
CA GLY A 192 -6.11 -8.32 -0.79
C GLY A 192 -5.45 -9.11 0.33
N LEU A 193 -4.94 -8.40 1.33
CA LEU A 193 -4.48 -8.92 2.61
C LEU A 193 -5.24 -8.21 3.72
N TYR A 194 -6.05 -8.95 4.46
CA TYR A 194 -6.72 -8.47 5.65
C TYR A 194 -5.87 -8.78 6.88
N VAL A 195 -5.57 -7.76 7.68
CA VAL A 195 -4.74 -7.86 8.88
C VAL A 195 -5.51 -7.25 10.04
N ALA A 196 -5.52 -7.93 11.18
CA ALA A 196 -6.20 -7.48 12.37
C ALA A 196 -5.54 -8.08 13.62
N ASP A 197 -5.78 -7.46 14.78
CA ASP A 197 -5.36 -7.99 16.09
C ASP A 197 -5.94 -9.38 16.34
N THR A 198 -7.11 -9.65 15.77
CA THR A 198 -7.76 -10.95 15.77
C THR A 198 -8.37 -11.18 14.41
N LEU A 199 -7.93 -12.23 13.72
CA LEU A 199 -8.51 -12.63 12.45
C LEU A 199 -9.89 -13.29 12.68
N PRO A 200 -10.81 -13.19 11.71
CA PRO A 200 -12.02 -14.00 11.73
C PRO A 200 -11.66 -15.48 11.57
N ASP A 201 -12.53 -16.36 12.09
CA ASP A 201 -12.42 -17.80 11.82
C ASP A 201 -12.55 -18.05 10.32
N TYR A 202 -11.63 -18.88 9.80
CA TYR A 202 -11.58 -19.27 8.39
C TYR A 202 -11.59 -20.79 8.29
N ASP A 203 -12.56 -21.31 7.54
CA ASP A 203 -12.68 -22.72 7.19
C ASP A 203 -12.63 -22.86 5.66
N PRO A 204 -11.57 -23.49 5.09
CA PRO A 204 -11.44 -23.68 3.65
C PRO A 204 -12.46 -24.67 3.08
N ASP A 205 -13.03 -25.56 3.90
CA ASP A 205 -13.96 -26.61 3.47
C ASP A 205 -15.43 -26.19 3.66
N ALA A 206 -15.67 -25.03 4.27
CA ALA A 206 -17.01 -24.48 4.40
C ALA A 206 -17.62 -24.19 3.03
N GLU A 207 -18.86 -24.63 2.81
CA GLU A 207 -19.66 -24.33 1.61
C GLU A 207 -19.73 -22.82 1.33
N TYR A 208 -19.62 -22.02 2.40
CA TYR A 208 -19.45 -20.58 2.37
C TYR A 208 -18.12 -20.21 3.01
N ALA A 209 -17.00 -20.60 2.41
CA ALA A 209 -15.65 -20.20 2.80
C ALA A 209 -15.61 -18.67 2.97
N TRP A 210 -15.82 -18.25 4.23
CA TRP A 210 -16.03 -16.90 4.72
C TRP A 210 -17.00 -15.99 3.93
N GLY A 211 -18.18 -15.73 4.51
CA GLY A 211 -19.05 -14.63 4.09
C GLY A 211 -18.56 -13.29 4.64
N PRO A 212 -18.22 -12.28 3.81
CA PRO A 212 -17.72 -10.98 4.28
C PRO A 212 -18.76 -10.17 5.07
N ARG A 213 -20.05 -10.52 4.95
CA ARG A 213 -21.16 -9.75 5.54
C ARG A 213 -21.21 -9.82 7.08
N PRO A 214 -21.11 -10.99 7.74
CA PRO A 214 -20.91 -11.07 9.18
C PRO A 214 -19.72 -10.24 9.69
N LEU A 215 -18.55 -10.31 9.03
CA LEU A 215 -17.41 -9.48 9.45
C LEU A 215 -17.72 -7.99 9.25
N ALA A 216 -18.29 -7.61 8.11
CA ALA A 216 -18.66 -6.22 7.86
C ALA A 216 -19.56 -5.66 8.97
N LEU A 217 -20.57 -6.42 9.42
CA LEU A 217 -21.42 -6.00 10.54
C LEU A 217 -20.64 -5.80 11.85
N GLN A 218 -19.59 -6.59 12.11
CA GLN A 218 -18.72 -6.35 13.27
C GLN A 218 -17.87 -5.08 13.08
N LEU A 219 -17.28 -4.91 11.89
CA LEU A 219 -16.41 -3.78 11.56
C LEU A 219 -17.12 -2.42 11.61
N GLN A 220 -18.44 -2.39 11.40
CA GLN A 220 -19.19 -1.13 11.43
C GLN A 220 -19.15 -0.44 12.81
N HIS A 221 -18.85 -1.20 13.87
CA HIS A 221 -18.69 -0.71 15.24
C HIS A 221 -17.24 -0.56 15.69
N ASP A 222 -16.26 -0.91 14.86
CA ASP A 222 -14.85 -0.78 15.22
C ASP A 222 -14.41 0.70 15.18
N ARG A 223 -13.89 1.20 16.29
CA ARG A 223 -13.44 2.59 16.47
C ARG A 223 -11.95 2.68 16.79
N SER A 224 -11.26 1.54 16.86
CA SER A 224 -9.91 1.45 17.43
C SER A 224 -8.88 2.26 16.62
N TRP A 225 -9.15 2.51 15.33
CA TRP A 225 -8.29 3.33 14.49
C TRP A 225 -8.34 4.84 14.70
N TYR A 226 -9.39 5.39 15.32
CA TYR A 226 -9.54 6.84 15.42
C TYR A 226 -10.06 7.34 16.77
N GLN A 227 -10.42 6.43 17.67
CA GLN A 227 -10.78 6.75 19.05
C GLN A 227 -9.78 6.08 20.00
N PRO A 228 -8.85 6.83 20.61
CA PRO A 228 -7.89 6.28 21.56
C PRO A 228 -8.59 5.52 22.71
N GLY A 229 -8.13 4.30 22.98
CA GLY A 229 -8.70 3.44 24.03
C GLY A 229 -10.02 2.76 23.68
N ALA A 230 -10.57 2.97 22.48
CA ALA A 230 -11.74 2.22 22.04
C ALA A 230 -11.39 0.75 21.82
N ALA A 231 -12.30 -0.14 22.23
CA ALA A 231 -12.21 -1.55 21.90
C ALA A 231 -12.35 -1.77 20.38
N GLY A 232 -11.65 -2.77 19.87
CA GLY A 232 -11.67 -3.14 18.46
C GLY A 232 -10.47 -4.00 18.11
N VAL A 233 -10.37 -4.40 16.85
CA VAL A 233 -9.33 -5.31 16.34
C VAL A 233 -8.36 -4.64 15.39
N HIS A 234 -8.44 -3.31 15.24
CA HIS A 234 -7.55 -2.54 14.36
C HIS A 234 -7.50 -3.13 12.94
N PRO A 235 -8.65 -3.25 12.26
CA PRO A 235 -8.76 -3.94 10.99
C PRO A 235 -8.13 -3.13 9.85
N LEU A 236 -7.20 -3.75 9.14
CA LEU A 236 -6.51 -3.23 7.97
C LEU A 236 -6.87 -4.10 6.76
N LEU A 237 -7.18 -3.49 5.62
CA LEU A 237 -7.21 -4.19 4.34
C LEU A 237 -6.20 -3.54 3.40
N VAL A 238 -5.21 -4.30 2.97
CA VAL A 238 -4.30 -3.92 1.90
C VAL A 238 -4.84 -4.52 0.62
N HIS A 239 -5.07 -3.71 -0.41
CA HIS A 239 -5.77 -4.12 -1.61
C HIS A 239 -5.09 -3.58 -2.85
N LEU A 240 -4.72 -4.46 -3.76
CA LEU A 240 -4.12 -4.12 -5.04
C LEU A 240 -5.12 -4.35 -6.16
N SER A 241 -5.38 -3.31 -6.94
CA SER A 241 -6.16 -3.39 -8.18
C SER A 241 -5.44 -2.72 -9.33
N SER A 242 -5.39 -3.38 -10.48
CA SER A 242 -5.07 -2.78 -11.78
C SER A 242 -6.15 -3.13 -12.81
N TYR A 243 -5.88 -2.84 -14.08
CA TYR A 243 -6.64 -3.39 -15.20
C TYR A 243 -6.77 -4.91 -15.08
N SER A 244 -7.93 -5.46 -15.49
CA SER A 244 -8.23 -6.89 -15.28
C SER A 244 -7.14 -7.81 -15.83
N HIS A 245 -6.64 -7.56 -17.04
CA HIS A 245 -5.61 -8.38 -17.67
C HIS A 245 -4.28 -8.34 -16.90
N GLU A 246 -3.89 -7.21 -16.30
CA GLU A 246 -2.69 -7.14 -15.47
C GLU A 246 -2.86 -7.92 -14.16
N ASN A 247 -4.06 -7.90 -13.56
CA ASN A 247 -4.34 -8.71 -12.37
C ASN A 247 -4.29 -10.22 -12.71
N ASP A 248 -4.81 -10.63 -13.86
CA ASP A 248 -4.80 -12.02 -14.31
C ASP A 248 -3.37 -12.50 -14.61
N ASP A 249 -2.55 -11.65 -15.24
CA ASP A 249 -1.14 -11.93 -15.49
C ASP A 249 -0.30 -11.93 -14.21
N LEU A 250 -0.64 -11.09 -13.24
CA LEU A 250 -0.02 -11.11 -11.91
C LEU A 250 -0.30 -12.43 -11.20
N ARG A 251 -1.56 -12.90 -11.19
CA ARG A 251 -1.95 -14.22 -10.64
C ARG A 251 -1.26 -15.38 -11.34
N SER A 252 -1.10 -15.27 -12.66
CA SER A 252 -0.47 -16.30 -13.48
C SER A 252 1.06 -16.25 -13.46
N ASP A 253 1.66 -15.34 -12.68
CA ASP A 253 3.12 -15.12 -12.61
C ASP A 253 3.74 -14.87 -14.01
N ARG A 254 3.00 -14.10 -14.84
CA ARG A 254 3.38 -13.69 -16.20
C ARG A 254 3.63 -12.19 -16.33
N LEU A 255 3.14 -11.40 -15.39
CA LEU A 255 3.28 -9.95 -15.46
C LEU A 255 4.76 -9.54 -15.40
N ASN A 256 5.18 -8.67 -16.31
CA ASN A 256 6.54 -8.13 -16.30
C ASN A 256 6.79 -7.42 -14.95
N PRO A 257 7.85 -7.79 -14.18
CA PRO A 257 8.15 -7.21 -12.88
C PRO A 257 8.30 -5.68 -12.88
N GLU A 258 8.66 -5.08 -14.02
CA GLU A 258 8.86 -3.63 -14.14
C GLU A 258 7.55 -2.85 -14.31
N ARG A 259 6.42 -3.52 -14.58
CA ARG A 259 5.10 -2.90 -14.73
C ARG A 259 4.64 -2.26 -13.40
N PRO A 260 3.84 -1.19 -13.46
CA PRO A 260 3.33 -0.53 -12.26
C PRO A 260 2.61 -1.49 -11.28
N ALA A 261 1.72 -2.35 -11.78
CA ALA A 261 1.00 -3.32 -10.94
C ALA A 261 1.92 -4.34 -10.27
N ALA A 262 2.95 -4.81 -10.97
CA ALA A 262 3.94 -5.75 -10.43
C ALA A 262 4.74 -5.13 -9.28
N ARG A 263 5.17 -3.86 -9.43
CA ARG A 263 5.91 -3.15 -8.38
C ARG A 263 5.07 -2.96 -7.10
N LEU A 264 3.80 -2.59 -7.27
CA LEU A 264 2.86 -2.46 -6.15
C LEU A 264 2.55 -3.81 -5.50
N ALA A 265 2.39 -4.87 -6.28
CA ALA A 265 2.22 -6.24 -5.76
C ALA A 265 3.43 -6.68 -4.94
N ALA A 266 4.64 -6.46 -5.46
CA ALA A 266 5.86 -6.77 -4.73
C ALA A 266 5.92 -6.00 -3.41
N ALA A 267 5.61 -4.69 -3.43
CA ALA A 267 5.57 -3.89 -2.20
C ALA A 267 4.54 -4.43 -1.20
N MET A 268 3.36 -4.84 -1.68
CA MET A 268 2.30 -5.44 -0.86
C MET A 268 2.75 -6.75 -0.22
N PHE A 269 3.41 -7.66 -0.94
CA PHE A 269 3.83 -8.96 -0.37
C PHE A 269 5.15 -8.91 0.42
N MET A 270 6.02 -7.94 0.15
CA MET A 270 7.29 -7.77 0.87
C MET A 270 7.14 -6.98 2.18
N THR A 271 6.07 -6.20 2.33
CA THR A 271 5.82 -5.42 3.55
C THR A 271 5.31 -6.33 4.66
N ASP A 272 5.94 -6.25 5.83
CA ASP A 272 5.42 -6.87 7.06
C ASP A 272 4.25 -6.05 7.60
N TRP A 273 3.04 -6.44 7.20
CA TRP A 273 1.83 -5.72 7.57
C TRP A 273 1.43 -5.90 9.04
N GLU A 274 1.86 -6.97 9.71
CA GLU A 274 1.66 -7.13 11.16
C GLU A 274 2.47 -6.07 11.91
N GLU A 275 3.73 -5.90 11.53
CA GLU A 275 4.60 -4.87 12.10
C GLU A 275 4.11 -3.45 11.78
N VAL A 276 3.64 -3.20 10.55
CA VAL A 276 3.05 -1.91 10.17
C VAL A 276 1.81 -1.62 11.01
N GLN A 277 0.89 -2.59 11.14
CA GLN A 277 -0.32 -2.45 11.95
C GLN A 277 0.04 -2.20 13.42
N ARG A 278 1.03 -2.91 13.98
CA ARG A 278 1.56 -2.66 15.33
C ARG A 278 2.06 -1.22 15.49
N ARG A 279 2.93 -0.75 14.60
CA ARG A 279 3.45 0.62 14.64
C ARG A 279 2.36 1.69 14.49
N MET A 280 1.33 1.44 13.69
CA MET A 280 0.16 2.33 13.60
C MET A 280 -0.57 2.47 14.94
N ARG A 281 -0.75 1.38 15.68
CA ARG A 281 -1.42 1.40 17.00
C ARG A 281 -0.65 2.26 18.01
N GLU A 282 0.67 2.26 17.93
CA GLU A 282 1.55 3.02 18.83
C GLU A 282 1.49 4.53 18.58
N VAL A 283 0.95 4.98 17.46
CA VAL A 283 0.67 6.39 17.18
C VAL A 283 -0.47 6.88 18.08
N ARG A 284 -0.17 7.88 18.91
CA ARG A 284 -1.09 8.56 19.84
C ARG A 284 -1.39 9.97 19.38
#